data_AF-A0A0Q7BF86-F1
#
_entry.id   AF-A0A0Q7BF86-F1
#
_cell.length_a   1.000
_cell.length_b   1.000
_cell.length_c   1.000
_cell.angle_alpha   90.00
_cell.angle_beta   90.00
_cell.angle_gamma   90.00
#
_symmetry.space_group_name_H-M   'P 1'
#
loop_
_entity.id
_entity.type
_entity.pdbx_description
1 polymer ?
#
loop_
_entity_poly.entity_id
_entity_poly.type
_entity_poly.pdbx_seq_one_letter_code
_entity_poly.pdbx_strand_id
1 'polypeptide(L)'
;MLQALDGEGGAADPHQYRLLVQKISAELQAHQGHQALPALLDHLPASAEIYENLQYAHAGLCRAPLELSLGSELAARHLLDRMKRP
;
A
#
# COMPACT_ATOMS: atom_id res chain seq x y z
N MET A 1 10.45 -10.46 -3.56
CA MET A 1 11.46 -10.32 -2.48
C MET A 1 10.91 -9.55 -1.30
N LEU A 2 10.39 -8.32 -1.48
CA LEU A 2 9.82 -7.56 -0.36
C LEU A 2 8.62 -8.30 0.25
N GLN A 3 7.71 -8.77 -0.59
CA GLN A 3 6.56 -9.61 -0.17
C GLN A 3 6.98 -10.86 0.62
N ALA A 4 8.16 -11.42 0.34
CA ALA A 4 8.66 -12.59 1.06
C ALA A 4 9.19 -12.19 2.44
N LEU A 5 9.92 -11.07 2.54
CA LEU A 5 10.43 -10.55 3.80
C LEU A 5 9.30 -10.10 4.75
N ASP A 6 8.21 -9.51 4.23
CA ASP A 6 7.04 -9.17 5.05
C ASP A 6 6.33 -10.42 5.60
N GLY A 7 6.39 -11.55 4.88
CA GLY A 7 5.81 -12.82 5.32
C GLY A 7 6.65 -13.56 6.37
N GLU A 8 7.93 -13.23 6.53
CA GLU A 8 8.86 -13.94 7.43
C GLU A 8 8.86 -13.43 8.89
N GLY A 9 8.01 -12.46 9.23
CA GLY A 9 7.52 -12.23 10.59
C GLY A 9 8.53 -11.89 11.70
N GLY A 10 9.82 -11.69 11.41
CA GLY A 10 10.80 -11.26 12.43
C GLY A 10 12.28 -11.50 12.17
N ALA A 11 12.68 -12.14 11.06
CA ALA A 11 14.09 -12.43 10.76
C ALA A 11 14.75 -11.49 9.74
N ALA A 12 14.00 -10.56 9.14
CA ALA A 12 14.54 -9.65 8.14
C ALA A 12 15.41 -8.58 8.79
N ASP A 13 16.68 -8.48 8.37
CA ASP A 13 17.58 -7.39 8.77
C ASP A 13 16.94 -6.03 8.38
N PRO A 14 16.70 -5.13 9.36
CA PRO A 14 16.11 -3.81 9.09
C PRO A 14 16.90 -2.98 8.06
N HIS A 15 18.20 -3.22 7.92
CA HIS A 15 19.00 -2.55 6.90
C HIS A 15 18.68 -3.08 5.49
N GLN A 16 18.61 -4.40 5.33
CA GLN A 16 18.21 -5.04 4.06
C GLN A 16 16.80 -4.62 3.64
N TYR A 17 15.86 -4.57 4.59
CA TYR A 17 14.51 -4.11 4.31
C TYR A 17 14.50 -2.69 3.75
N ARG A 18 15.21 -1.76 4.42
CA ARG A 18 15.31 -0.36 3.97
C ARG A 18 15.94 -0.22 2.59
N LEU A 19 17.01 -0.96 2.31
CA LEU A 19 17.64 -0.96 0.98
C LEU A 19 16.68 -1.45 -0.11
N LEU A 20 15.90 -2.49 0.19
CA LEU A 20 14.95 -3.04 -0.75
C LEU A 20 13.80 -2.08 -1.04
N VAL A 21 13.25 -1.44 0.00
CA VAL A 21 12.24 -0.38 -0.15
C VAL A 21 12.78 0.75 -1.01
N GLN A 22 14.01 1.23 -0.76
CA GLN A 22 14.64 2.29 -1.55
C GLN A 22 14.78 1.92 -3.04
N LYS A 23 15.25 0.70 -3.33
CA LYS A 23 15.39 0.21 -4.70
C LYS A 23 14.04 0.11 -5.41
N ILE A 24 13.05 -0.51 -4.76
CA ILE A 24 11.70 -0.65 -5.32
C ILE A 24 11.10 0.73 -5.58
N SER A 25 11.24 1.69 -4.66
CA SER A 25 10.76 3.06 -4.87
C SER A 25 11.37 3.72 -6.10
N ALA A 26 12.67 3.55 -6.33
CA ALA A 26 13.35 4.11 -7.50
C ALA A 26 12.82 3.50 -8.82
N GLU A 27 12.66 2.17 -8.86
CA GLU A 27 12.12 1.48 -10.04
C GLU A 27 10.66 1.89 -10.32
N LEU A 28 9.84 2.01 -9.27
CA LEU A 28 8.45 2.45 -9.40
C LEU A 28 8.34 3.87 -9.95
N GLN A 29 9.22 4.78 -9.52
CA GLN A 29 9.29 6.14 -10.06
C GLN A 29 9.74 6.16 -11.52
N ALA A 30 10.75 5.36 -11.87
CA ALA A 30 11.25 5.27 -13.24
C ALA A 30 10.21 4.71 -14.23
N HIS A 31 9.30 3.85 -13.76
CA HIS A 31 8.33 3.13 -14.58
C HIS A 31 6.86 3.51 -14.35
N GLN A 32 6.58 4.66 -13.73
CA GLN A 32 5.23 5.08 -13.34
C GLN A 32 4.19 5.04 -14.48
N GLY A 33 4.60 5.35 -15.72
CA GLY A 33 3.72 5.35 -16.90
C GLY A 33 3.62 4.01 -17.63
N HIS A 34 4.24 2.94 -17.13
CA HIS A 34 4.31 1.67 -17.84
C HIS A 34 2.98 0.91 -17.77
N GLN A 35 2.46 0.50 -18.93
CA GLN A 35 1.15 -0.16 -19.05
C GLN A 35 0.96 -1.43 -18.22
N ALA A 36 2.05 -2.17 -17.95
CA ALA A 36 2.00 -3.40 -17.16
C ALA A 36 2.10 -3.17 -15.63
N LEU A 37 2.39 -1.93 -15.20
CA LEU A 37 2.60 -1.62 -13.79
C LEU A 37 1.37 -1.90 -12.93
N PRO A 38 0.12 -1.53 -13.32
CA PRO A 38 -1.06 -1.82 -12.50
C PRO A 38 -1.23 -3.32 -12.23
N ALA A 39 -1.15 -4.16 -13.26
CA ALA A 39 -1.29 -5.60 -13.15
C ALA A 39 -0.19 -6.24 -12.29
N LEU A 40 1.05 -5.73 -12.38
CA LEU A 40 2.15 -6.19 -11.54
C LEU A 40 1.87 -5.90 -10.05
N LEU A 41 1.38 -4.70 -9.76
CA LEU A 41 1.10 -4.29 -8.39
C LEU A 41 -0.13 -5.00 -7.79
N ASP A 42 -1.05 -5.52 -8.60
CA ASP A 42 -2.16 -6.36 -8.13
C ASP A 42 -1.66 -7.72 -7.58
N HIS A 43 -0.49 -8.18 -8.04
CA HIS A 43 0.15 -9.43 -7.60
C HIS A 43 1.21 -9.23 -6.50
N LEU A 44 1.61 -7.98 -6.22
CA LEU A 44 2.68 -7.63 -5.27
C LEU A 44 2.20 -6.58 -4.26
N PRO A 45 1.38 -6.94 -3.26
CA PRO A 45 0.75 -5.98 -2.36
C PRO A 45 1.76 -5.11 -1.57
N ALA A 46 2.89 -5.65 -1.13
CA ALA A 46 3.93 -4.84 -0.47
C ALA A 46 4.51 -3.74 -1.38
N SER A 47 4.61 -4.00 -2.70
CA SER A 47 5.05 -2.99 -3.67
C SER A 47 3.91 -2.04 -4.06
N ALA A 48 2.66 -2.50 -4.03
CA ALA A 48 1.47 -1.67 -4.18
C ALA A 48 1.43 -0.56 -3.12
N GLU A 49 1.65 -0.90 -1.85
CA GLU A 49 1.65 0.05 -0.74
C GLU A 49 2.75 1.12 -0.89
N ILE A 50 3.96 0.71 -1.29
CA ILE A 50 5.05 1.67 -1.57
C ILE A 50 4.64 2.61 -2.71
N TYR A 51 4.09 2.07 -3.81
CA TYR A 51 3.65 2.86 -4.94
C TYR A 51 2.58 3.88 -4.54
N GLU A 52 1.58 3.47 -3.76
CA GLU A 52 0.54 4.36 -3.23
C GLU A 52 1.13 5.47 -2.35
N ASN A 53 2.04 5.12 -1.44
CA ASN A 53 2.71 6.10 -0.57
C ASN A 53 3.53 7.13 -1.37
N LEU A 54 4.18 6.72 -2.46
CA LEU A 54 4.91 7.63 -3.34
C LEU A 54 3.97 8.61 -4.07
N GLN A 55 2.79 8.14 -4.48
CA GLN A 55 1.81 8.94 -5.19
C GLN A 55 0.86 9.71 -4.27
N TYR A 56 0.92 9.47 -2.95
CA TYR A 56 0.03 10.09 -1.96
C TYR A 56 -0.03 11.62 -2.08
N ALA A 57 1.13 12.26 -2.27
CA ALA A 57 1.21 13.71 -2.41
C ALA A 57 0.54 14.25 -3.69
N HIS A 58 0.34 13.41 -4.71
CA HIS A 58 -0.17 13.79 -6.03
C HIS A 58 -1.62 13.38 -6.24
N ALA A 59 -2.06 12.23 -5.71
CA ALA A 59 -3.38 11.65 -5.98
C ALA A 59 -4.13 11.18 -4.72
N GLY A 60 -3.58 11.39 -3.51
CA GLY A 60 -4.15 10.87 -2.27
C GLY A 60 -4.03 9.35 -2.13
N LEU A 61 -4.64 8.80 -1.08
CA LEU A 61 -4.78 7.35 -0.90
C LEU A 61 -5.88 6.86 -1.83
N CYS A 62 -5.57 6.09 -2.87
CA CYS A 62 -6.37 4.94 -3.33
C CYS A 62 -5.93 4.45 -4.73
N ARG A 63 -5.28 3.28 -4.79
CA ARG A 63 -5.53 2.28 -5.84
C ARG A 63 -6.70 1.36 -5.49
N ALA A 64 -7.12 1.34 -4.22
CA ALA A 64 -8.33 0.63 -3.81
C ALA A 64 -9.57 1.24 -4.49
N PRO A 65 -10.54 0.41 -4.94
CA PRO A 65 -11.80 0.91 -5.47
C PRO A 65 -12.43 1.90 -4.48
N LEU A 66 -12.77 3.09 -4.99
CA LEU A 66 -13.33 4.18 -4.20
C LEU A 66 -14.52 3.72 -3.35
N GLU A 67 -15.35 2.83 -3.90
CA GLU A 67 -16.52 2.25 -3.25
C GLU A 67 -16.15 1.39 -2.03
N LEU A 68 -15.07 0.61 -2.11
CA LEU A 68 -14.61 -0.21 -1.00
C LEU A 68 -14.05 0.66 0.13
N SER A 69 -13.24 1.66 -0.23
CA SER A 69 -12.70 2.63 0.73
C SER A 69 -13.81 3.42 1.42
N LEU A 70 -14.78 3.94 0.67
CA LEU A 70 -15.94 4.63 1.23
C LEU A 70 -16.79 3.73 2.13
N GLY A 71 -16.99 2.46 1.72
CA GLY A 71 -17.72 1.47 2.51
C GLY A 71 -17.06 1.21 3.87
N SER A 72 -15.73 1.07 3.90
CA SER A 72 -14.98 0.89 5.14
C SER A 72 -15.07 2.11 6.07
N GLU A 73 -14.97 3.32 5.54
CA GLU A 73 -15.08 4.58 6.29
C GLU A 73 -16.48 4.74 6.91
N LEU A 74 -17.54 4.50 6.13
CA LEU A 74 -18.91 4.54 6.62
C LEU A 74 -19.16 3.49 7.71
N ALA A 75 -18.67 2.26 7.52
CA ALA A 75 -18.80 1.19 8.51
C ALA A 75 -18.07 1.52 9.83
N ALA A 76 -16.86 2.07 9.75
CA ALA A 76 -16.08 2.51 10.91
C ALA A 76 -16.81 3.62 11.67
N ARG A 77 -17.32 4.65 10.96
CA ARG A 77 -18.13 5.73 11.55
C ARG A 77 -19.37 5.19 12.27
N HIS A 78 -20.13 4.30 11.64
CA HIS A 78 -21.31 3.69 12.26
C HIS A 78 -20.98 2.91 13.52
N LEU A 79 -19.85 2.20 13.55
CA LEU A 79 -19.40 1.47 14.73
C LEU A 79 -19.05 2.43 15.88
N LEU A 80 -18.29 3.48 15.59
CA LEU A 80 -17.93 4.51 16.57
C LEU A 80 -19.15 5.24 17.13
N ASP A 81 -20.14 5.56 16.29
CA ASP A 81 -21.38 6.21 16.74
C ASP A 81 -22.22 5.30 17.66
N ARG A 82 -22.24 3.99 17.41
CA ARG A 82 -22.88 3.02 18.32
C ARG A 82 -22.18 2.96 19.67
N MET A 83 -20.85 3.03 19.69
CA MET A 83 -20.07 3.01 20.94
C MET A 83 -20.19 4.30 21.74
N LYS A 84 -20.47 5.44 21.08
CA LYS A 84 -20.65 6.74 21.75
C LYS A 84 -22.02 6.92 22.39
N ARG A 85 -23.02 6.12 22.02
CA ARG A 85 -24.33 6.14 22.68
C ARG A 85 -24.24 5.30 23.96
N PRO A 86 -24.56 5.87 25.14
CA PRO A 86 -24.50 5.16 26.41
C PRO A 86 -25.49 4.00 26.48
#